data_AF-M3JTM0-F1
#
_entry.id   AF-M3JTM0-F1
#
_cell.length_a   1.000
_cell.length_b   1.000
_cell.length_c   1.000
_cell.angle_alpha   90.00
_cell.angle_beta   90.00
_cell.angle_gamma   90.00
#
_symmetry.space_group_name_H-M   'P 1'
#
loop_
_entity.id
_entity.type
_entity.pdbx_description
1 polymer ?
#
loop_
_entity_poly.entity_id
_entity_poly.type
_entity_poly.pdbx_seq_one_letter_code
_entity_poly.pdbx_strand_id
1 'polypeptide(L)'
;MTSFSQIENDDTFSLISLNEELQEYGGADQERLQTVYTDLRELFIRHDYNGILLYLPKLTNISCLTPIIHLIIGCAMIRVGRSNSGFTELALAIRFAMSSEVQVKYLTVLAVMFVENNDKESFQGCLCEILDISRIHIESDESFELMKTGLLELEKKLFVKLDMVKNHPVTCKSFPDQIMELNRLKKYFDKETFSGKCQLIVNKIMGVEFLLEKWNKDGKPPKIDPLKYLLEAILAGGPEIAYAKLIGIQPMLNQYMRSLENTENGTTIPKSRSVSLFHKRSSDITAKTESSAQYIPTPTKIAIINSFICMLRCQYQDASLQLNQCVMDVKDETQLQLKLWMHYCQMKESTSTKKDLLNMIMNLEKVDKNCAMKYYIMAKVYQKLYYLDNSFKHRKRINGFFRIAPYKDYMELSIKSYITAITLSPTDDLYIPQMYEEIIALLVSSSVDIRIVTFFVLLRNYFANIAQYNYLHIPELLDDYTCPENATLIEDVNRQLNHSGGGEIEKIKEFYIVSAWINEYKKEHEMTPELTFYYATLFARQ
;
A
#
# COMPACT_ATOMS: atom_id res chain seq x y z
N MET A 1 -42.42 -13.01 -6.13
CA MET A 1 -42.16 -12.66 -4.72
C MET A 1 -41.49 -13.84 -4.05
N THR A 2 -40.17 -13.76 -3.89
CA THR A 2 -39.32 -14.78 -3.28
C THR A 2 -39.57 -14.81 -1.77
N SER A 3 -39.78 -15.99 -1.20
CA SER A 3 -40.00 -16.13 0.24
C SER A 3 -38.68 -15.90 0.99
N PHE A 4 -38.65 -14.93 1.91
CA PHE A 4 -37.53 -14.67 2.83
C PHE A 4 -37.19 -15.85 3.77
N SER A 5 -37.92 -16.97 3.67
CA SER A 5 -37.78 -18.17 4.49
C SER A 5 -36.61 -19.09 4.11
N GLN A 6 -35.86 -18.82 3.03
CA GLN A 6 -34.69 -19.63 2.64
C GLN A 6 -33.37 -19.21 3.31
N ILE A 7 -33.43 -18.41 4.36
CA ILE A 7 -32.26 -17.93 5.09
C ILE A 7 -32.06 -18.83 6.33
N GLU A 8 -31.37 -19.97 6.18
CA GLU A 8 -30.86 -20.80 7.29
C GLU A 8 -29.32 -20.73 7.47
N ASN A 9 -28.93 -20.18 8.62
CA ASN A 9 -27.68 -20.34 9.39
C ASN A 9 -26.29 -20.18 8.72
N ASP A 10 -26.15 -19.99 7.40
CA ASP A 10 -24.89 -19.56 6.74
C ASP A 10 -25.11 -18.94 5.32
N ASP A 11 -26.18 -18.16 5.16
CA ASP A 11 -26.84 -17.84 3.87
C ASP A 11 -26.17 -16.89 2.89
N THR A 12 -24.90 -16.51 3.06
CA THR A 12 -24.24 -15.78 1.96
C THR A 12 -24.13 -16.67 0.72
N PHE A 13 -24.03 -17.99 0.90
CA PHE A 13 -23.89 -18.96 -0.18
C PHE A 13 -25.16 -19.19 -1.00
N SER A 14 -26.33 -19.27 -0.36
CA SER A 14 -27.62 -19.38 -1.05
C SER A 14 -27.88 -18.12 -1.88
N LEU A 15 -27.43 -16.95 -1.40
CA LEU A 15 -27.52 -15.66 -2.09
C LEU A 15 -26.50 -15.48 -3.24
N ILE A 16 -25.34 -16.15 -3.18
CA ILE A 16 -24.27 -16.10 -4.22
C ILE A 16 -24.48 -17.12 -5.36
N SER A 17 -25.50 -17.97 -5.24
CA SER A 17 -25.84 -19.03 -6.21
C SER A 17 -26.60 -18.54 -7.46
N LEU A 18 -26.68 -17.22 -7.68
CA LEU A 18 -27.40 -16.60 -8.79
C LEU A 18 -26.66 -16.83 -10.12
N ASN A 19 -26.94 -17.95 -10.78
CA ASN A 19 -26.48 -18.27 -12.14
C ASN A 19 -27.08 -17.36 -13.23
N GLU A 20 -28.03 -16.48 -12.89
CA GLU A 20 -28.85 -15.74 -13.84
C GLU A 20 -28.14 -14.50 -14.44
N GLU A 21 -27.12 -13.93 -13.78
CA GLU A 21 -26.49 -12.67 -14.21
C GLU A 21 -25.45 -12.80 -15.34
N LEU A 22 -24.97 -14.01 -15.64
CA LEU A 22 -23.89 -14.21 -16.61
C LEU A 22 -24.38 -14.34 -18.07
N GLN A 23 -25.70 -14.38 -18.28
CA GLN A 23 -26.29 -14.66 -19.60
C GLN A 23 -26.38 -13.43 -20.53
N GLU A 24 -26.21 -12.20 -20.03
CA GLU A 24 -26.43 -10.98 -20.82
C GLU A 24 -25.17 -10.31 -21.40
N TYR A 25 -23.97 -10.75 -21.02
CA TYR A 25 -22.72 -10.19 -21.54
C TYR A 25 -22.30 -10.92 -22.81
N GLY A 26 -22.52 -10.41 -24.02
CA GLY A 26 -22.08 -11.10 -25.25
C GLY A 26 -20.57 -11.00 -25.53
N GLY A 27 -19.93 -12.09 -26.01
CA GLY A 27 -18.58 -12.07 -26.63
C GLY A 27 -17.48 -12.87 -25.88
N ALA A 28 -16.22 -12.72 -26.30
CA ALA A 28 -15.07 -13.43 -25.71
C ALA A 28 -14.78 -13.04 -24.24
N ASP A 29 -15.20 -11.84 -23.82
CA ASP A 29 -15.14 -11.42 -22.42
C ASP A 29 -16.12 -12.19 -21.52
N GLN A 30 -17.19 -12.75 -22.09
CA GLN A 30 -18.16 -13.57 -21.35
C GLN A 30 -17.55 -14.87 -20.83
N GLU A 31 -16.81 -15.59 -21.67
CA GLU A 31 -16.17 -16.86 -21.28
C GLU A 31 -15.11 -16.64 -20.19
N ARG A 32 -14.37 -15.53 -20.30
CA ARG A 32 -13.40 -15.10 -19.29
C ARG A 32 -14.09 -14.74 -17.97
N LEU A 33 -15.17 -13.96 -18.01
CA LEU A 33 -15.96 -13.59 -16.82
C LEU A 33 -16.63 -14.82 -16.18
N GLN A 34 -17.14 -15.76 -16.98
CA GLN A 34 -17.72 -17.02 -16.50
C GLN A 34 -16.67 -17.87 -15.76
N THR A 35 -15.46 -17.95 -16.31
CA THR A 35 -14.34 -18.67 -15.69
C THR A 35 -13.96 -18.01 -14.37
N VAL A 36 -13.78 -16.68 -14.37
CA VAL A 36 -13.50 -15.89 -13.16
C VAL A 36 -14.56 -16.10 -12.09
N TYR A 37 -15.84 -16.01 -12.45
CA TYR A 37 -16.94 -16.25 -11.54
C TYR A 37 -16.89 -17.67 -10.95
N THR A 38 -16.68 -18.68 -11.79
CA THR A 38 -16.63 -20.08 -11.36
C THR A 38 -15.50 -20.30 -10.36
N ASP A 39 -14.30 -19.81 -10.66
CA ASP A 39 -13.14 -19.91 -9.79
C ASP A 39 -13.36 -19.19 -8.45
N LEU A 40 -13.82 -17.94 -8.50
CA LEU A 40 -14.10 -17.14 -7.30
C LEU A 40 -15.20 -17.76 -6.45
N ARG A 41 -16.26 -18.29 -7.07
CA ARG A 41 -17.36 -18.97 -6.39
C ARG A 41 -16.87 -20.24 -5.69
N GLU A 42 -16.07 -21.07 -6.36
CA GLU A 42 -15.51 -22.27 -5.74
C GLU A 42 -14.66 -21.94 -4.51
N LEU A 43 -13.79 -20.92 -4.62
CA LEU A 43 -12.97 -20.46 -3.51
C LEU A 43 -13.84 -19.92 -2.37
N PHE A 44 -14.87 -19.14 -2.71
CA PHE A 44 -15.80 -18.59 -1.72
C PHE A 44 -16.54 -19.70 -0.97
N ILE A 45 -17.06 -20.71 -1.68
CA ILE A 45 -17.74 -21.90 -1.12
C ILE A 45 -16.84 -22.68 -0.16
N ARG A 46 -15.55 -22.74 -0.44
CA ARG A 46 -14.56 -23.39 0.43
C ARG A 46 -14.08 -22.51 1.58
N HIS A 47 -14.63 -21.29 1.72
CA HIS A 47 -14.14 -20.25 2.63
C HIS A 47 -12.66 -19.90 2.43
N ASP A 48 -12.12 -20.12 1.23
CA ASP A 48 -10.74 -19.78 0.88
C ASP A 48 -10.64 -18.30 0.45
N TYR A 49 -10.87 -17.40 1.40
CA TYR A 49 -10.80 -15.96 1.16
C TYR A 49 -9.39 -15.51 0.76
N ASN A 50 -8.34 -16.19 1.27
CA ASN A 50 -6.97 -15.93 0.84
C ASN A 50 -6.75 -16.27 -0.63
N GLY A 51 -7.32 -17.39 -1.10
CA GLY A 51 -7.33 -17.75 -2.51
C GLY A 51 -7.99 -16.68 -3.38
N ILE A 52 -9.11 -16.11 -2.91
CA ILE A 52 -9.76 -14.97 -3.58
C ILE A 52 -8.84 -13.75 -3.63
N LEU A 53 -8.23 -13.36 -2.51
CA LEU A 53 -7.28 -12.23 -2.48
C LEU A 53 -6.10 -12.42 -3.43
N LEU A 54 -5.58 -13.64 -3.56
CA LEU A 54 -4.51 -13.97 -4.50
C LEU A 54 -4.97 -13.94 -5.97
N TYR A 55 -6.27 -14.01 -6.21
CA TYR A 55 -6.87 -13.92 -7.53
C TYR A 55 -7.09 -12.48 -7.98
N LEU A 56 -7.35 -11.54 -7.05
CA LEU A 56 -7.69 -10.14 -7.33
C LEU A 56 -6.72 -9.40 -8.27
N PRO A 57 -5.38 -9.54 -8.17
CA PRO A 57 -4.47 -8.85 -9.09
C PRO A 57 -4.69 -9.22 -10.56
N LYS A 58 -5.29 -10.37 -10.86
CA LYS A 58 -5.61 -10.79 -12.23
C LYS A 58 -6.86 -10.12 -12.79
N LEU A 59 -7.67 -9.53 -11.91
CA LEU A 59 -8.94 -8.89 -12.25
C LEU A 59 -8.76 -7.42 -12.65
N THR A 60 -7.62 -6.80 -12.32
CA THR A 60 -7.37 -5.36 -12.59
C THR A 60 -7.42 -5.01 -14.08
N ASN A 61 -7.22 -5.99 -14.96
CA ASN A 61 -7.24 -5.82 -16.41
C ASN A 61 -8.59 -6.20 -17.04
N ILE A 62 -9.63 -6.42 -16.22
CA ILE A 62 -10.99 -6.67 -16.69
C ILE A 62 -11.76 -5.37 -16.52
N SER A 63 -12.24 -4.82 -17.64
CA SER A 63 -12.83 -3.48 -17.70
C SER A 63 -14.15 -3.35 -16.94
N CYS A 64 -14.92 -4.43 -16.82
CA CYS A 64 -16.18 -4.44 -16.11
C CYS A 64 -16.39 -5.82 -15.47
N LEU A 65 -16.43 -5.86 -14.13
CA LEU A 65 -16.81 -7.06 -13.39
C LEU A 65 -18.34 -7.08 -13.23
N THR A 66 -18.92 -8.28 -13.24
CA THR A 66 -20.36 -8.46 -13.02
C THR A 66 -20.73 -8.17 -11.56
N PRO A 67 -21.97 -7.77 -11.26
CA PRO A 67 -22.42 -7.47 -9.90
C PRO A 67 -22.14 -8.61 -8.90
N ILE A 68 -22.39 -9.86 -9.29
CA ILE A 68 -22.08 -11.02 -8.46
C ILE A 68 -20.58 -11.21 -8.14
N ILE A 69 -19.68 -10.82 -9.05
CA ILE A 69 -18.22 -10.89 -8.80
C ILE A 69 -17.84 -9.84 -7.76
N HIS A 70 -18.34 -8.61 -7.91
CA HIS A 70 -18.17 -7.55 -6.91
C HIS A 70 -18.70 -8.00 -5.53
N LEU A 71 -19.85 -8.69 -5.49
CA LEU A 71 -20.41 -9.23 -4.26
C LEU A 71 -19.47 -10.24 -3.57
N ILE A 72 -18.93 -11.20 -4.32
CA ILE A 72 -17.99 -12.21 -3.81
C ILE A 72 -16.71 -11.55 -3.27
N ILE A 73 -16.14 -10.62 -4.03
CA ILE A 73 -14.93 -9.88 -3.66
C ILE A 73 -15.18 -9.08 -2.39
N GLY A 74 -16.28 -8.32 -2.34
CA GLY A 74 -16.65 -7.49 -1.20
C GLY A 74 -16.82 -8.29 0.09
N CYS A 75 -17.57 -9.39 0.03
CA CYS A 75 -17.71 -10.31 1.16
C CYS A 75 -16.36 -10.89 1.62
N ALA A 76 -15.52 -11.32 0.68
CA ALA A 76 -14.21 -11.88 1.01
C ALA A 76 -13.29 -10.84 1.67
N MET A 77 -13.25 -9.61 1.15
CA MET A 77 -12.48 -8.50 1.69
C MET A 77 -12.92 -8.14 3.12
N ILE A 78 -14.23 -8.05 3.37
CA ILE A 78 -14.74 -7.77 4.71
C ILE A 78 -14.32 -8.86 5.71
N ARG A 79 -14.44 -10.13 5.32
CA ARG A 79 -14.10 -11.28 6.20
C ARG A 79 -12.62 -11.41 6.52
N VAL A 80 -11.74 -10.78 5.74
CA VAL A 80 -10.30 -10.66 6.06
C VAL A 80 -9.96 -9.34 6.77
N GLY A 81 -10.96 -8.52 7.10
CA GLY A 81 -10.83 -7.25 7.81
C GLY A 81 -10.52 -6.04 6.93
N ARG A 82 -10.69 -6.14 5.60
CA ARG A 82 -10.56 -4.99 4.67
C ARG A 82 -11.92 -4.33 4.45
N SER A 83 -12.50 -3.82 5.52
CA SER A 83 -13.90 -3.41 5.53
C SER A 83 -14.20 -2.30 4.52
N ASN A 84 -13.41 -1.22 4.48
CA ASN A 84 -13.63 -0.11 3.53
C ASN A 84 -13.68 -0.59 2.08
N SER A 85 -12.62 -1.28 1.65
CA SER A 85 -12.51 -1.86 0.30
C SER A 85 -13.64 -2.83 -0.01
N GLY A 86 -14.01 -3.67 0.95
CA GLY A 86 -15.07 -4.64 0.75
C GLY A 86 -16.46 -4.00 0.68
N PHE A 87 -16.75 -2.96 1.46
CA PHE A 87 -18.00 -2.22 1.36
C PHE A 87 -18.12 -1.44 0.05
N THR A 88 -17.02 -0.90 -0.47
CA THR A 88 -17.00 -0.29 -1.82
C THR A 88 -17.43 -1.30 -2.88
N GLU A 89 -16.88 -2.52 -2.84
CA GLU A 89 -17.23 -3.59 -3.77
C GLU A 89 -18.70 -4.03 -3.63
N LEU A 90 -19.22 -4.14 -2.40
CA LEU A 90 -20.64 -4.42 -2.17
C LEU A 90 -21.55 -3.30 -2.70
N ALA A 91 -21.15 -2.04 -2.55
CA ALA A 91 -21.90 -0.91 -3.09
C ALA A 91 -21.96 -0.95 -4.63
N LEU A 92 -20.85 -1.33 -5.29
CA LEU A 92 -20.85 -1.57 -6.74
C LEU A 92 -21.77 -2.72 -7.13
N ALA A 93 -21.75 -3.84 -6.38
CA ALA A 93 -22.63 -4.97 -6.63
C ALA A 93 -24.12 -4.57 -6.54
N ILE A 94 -24.50 -3.82 -5.50
CA ILE A 94 -25.89 -3.36 -5.31
C ILE A 94 -26.28 -2.36 -6.41
N ARG A 95 -25.39 -1.42 -6.74
CA ARG A 95 -25.66 -0.38 -7.74
C ARG A 95 -25.81 -0.94 -9.15
N PHE A 96 -25.08 -2.01 -9.48
CA PHE A 96 -25.13 -2.66 -10.78
C PHE A 96 -26.10 -3.84 -10.83
N ALA A 97 -26.86 -4.10 -9.76
CA ALA A 97 -27.87 -5.15 -9.74
C ALA A 97 -28.91 -4.95 -10.85
N MET A 98 -29.21 -6.02 -11.59
CA MET A 98 -30.08 -5.96 -12.78
C MET A 98 -31.58 -5.86 -12.46
N SER A 99 -31.97 -6.17 -11.22
CA SER A 99 -33.37 -6.11 -10.78
C SER A 99 -33.49 -5.73 -9.31
N SER A 100 -34.66 -5.21 -8.92
CA SER A 100 -34.97 -4.89 -7.52
C SER A 100 -34.94 -6.13 -6.61
N GLU A 101 -35.30 -7.31 -7.12
CA GLU A 101 -35.21 -8.55 -6.36
C GLU A 101 -33.75 -8.91 -6.03
N VAL A 102 -32.85 -8.79 -7.01
CA VAL A 102 -31.41 -9.01 -6.81
C VAL A 102 -30.83 -7.94 -5.89
N GLN A 103 -31.23 -6.69 -6.07
CA GLN A 103 -30.79 -5.58 -5.22
C GLN A 103 -31.15 -5.83 -3.74
N VAL A 104 -32.37 -6.30 -3.45
CA VAL A 104 -32.80 -6.69 -2.10
C VAL A 104 -31.96 -7.85 -1.54
N LYS A 105 -31.63 -8.85 -2.37
CA LYS A 105 -30.72 -9.95 -1.97
C LYS A 105 -29.34 -9.43 -1.60
N TYR A 106 -28.77 -8.52 -2.39
CA TYR A 106 -27.45 -7.94 -2.13
C TYR A 106 -27.45 -6.99 -0.93
N LEU A 107 -28.51 -6.21 -0.73
CA LEU A 107 -28.72 -5.42 0.49
C LEU A 107 -28.84 -6.30 1.74
N THR A 108 -29.45 -7.48 1.61
CA THR A 108 -29.50 -8.47 2.70
C THR A 108 -28.10 -8.97 3.04
N VAL A 109 -27.27 -9.26 2.03
CA VAL A 109 -25.85 -9.62 2.24
C VAL A 109 -25.10 -8.47 2.92
N LEU A 110 -25.29 -7.23 2.46
CA LEU A 110 -24.67 -6.04 3.05
C LEU A 110 -25.05 -5.88 4.54
N ALA A 111 -26.33 -6.07 4.88
CA ALA A 111 -26.80 -6.04 6.26
C ALA A 111 -26.10 -7.10 7.12
N VAL A 112 -25.93 -8.32 6.61
CA VAL A 112 -25.16 -9.38 7.29
C VAL A 112 -23.71 -8.97 7.50
N MET A 113 -23.08 -8.33 6.51
CA MET A 113 -21.70 -7.87 6.63
C MET A 113 -21.54 -6.75 7.66
N PHE A 114 -22.47 -5.80 7.75
CA PHE A 114 -22.47 -4.79 8.81
C PHE A 114 -22.61 -5.41 10.21
N VAL A 115 -23.47 -6.42 10.35
CA VAL A 115 -23.58 -7.20 11.60
C VAL A 115 -22.26 -7.90 11.95
N GLU A 116 -21.57 -8.52 10.98
CA GLU A 116 -20.25 -9.14 11.17
C GLU A 116 -19.16 -8.13 11.57
N ASN A 117 -19.34 -6.84 11.28
CA ASN A 117 -18.47 -5.75 11.72
C ASN A 117 -18.95 -5.06 13.00
N ASN A 118 -20.00 -5.59 13.64
CA ASN A 118 -20.62 -4.98 14.82
C ASN A 118 -21.13 -3.54 14.58
N ASP A 119 -21.55 -3.23 13.35
CA ASP A 119 -22.13 -1.94 12.96
C ASP A 119 -23.65 -2.03 12.92
N LYS A 120 -24.26 -1.68 14.07
CA LYS A 120 -25.72 -1.74 14.24
C LYS A 120 -26.46 -0.72 13.38
N GLU A 121 -25.94 0.50 13.30
CA GLU A 121 -26.63 1.61 12.64
C GLU A 121 -26.74 1.34 11.13
N SER A 122 -25.64 0.90 10.52
CA SER A 122 -25.60 0.65 9.08
C SER A 122 -26.48 -0.53 8.65
N PHE A 123 -26.54 -1.64 9.40
CA PHE A 123 -27.44 -2.73 9.01
C PHE A 123 -28.91 -2.36 9.14
N GLN A 124 -29.28 -1.52 10.13
CA GLN A 124 -30.64 -0.99 10.23
C GLN A 124 -30.97 -0.10 9.03
N GLY A 125 -30.00 0.68 8.55
CA GLY A 125 -30.10 1.41 7.28
C GLY A 125 -30.42 0.50 6.09
N CYS A 126 -29.75 -0.64 5.97
CA CYS A 126 -30.04 -1.63 4.92
C CYS A 126 -31.48 -2.17 4.99
N LEU A 127 -32.00 -2.44 6.19
CA LEU A 127 -33.37 -2.91 6.36
C LEU A 127 -34.41 -1.86 5.92
N CYS A 128 -34.14 -0.58 6.19
CA CYS A 128 -34.96 0.53 5.69
C CYS A 128 -34.93 0.60 4.15
N GLU A 129 -33.76 0.48 3.54
CA GLU A 129 -33.63 0.50 2.08
C GLU A 129 -34.33 -0.69 1.41
N ILE A 130 -34.22 -1.90 2.00
CA ILE A 130 -34.96 -3.08 1.57
C ILE A 130 -36.47 -2.83 1.64
N LEU A 131 -36.96 -2.22 2.72
CA LEU A 131 -38.38 -1.88 2.88
C LEU A 131 -38.84 -0.90 1.79
N ASP A 132 -38.05 0.14 1.50
CA ASP A 132 -38.39 1.16 0.51
C ASP A 132 -38.42 0.58 -0.91
N ILE A 133 -37.41 -0.21 -1.30
CA ILE A 133 -37.39 -0.89 -2.60
C ILE A 133 -38.56 -1.86 -2.72
N SER A 134 -38.83 -2.64 -1.67
CA SER A 134 -39.91 -3.63 -1.68
C SER A 134 -41.28 -2.95 -1.81
N ARG A 135 -41.49 -1.81 -1.12
CA ARG A 135 -42.74 -1.04 -1.18
C ARG A 135 -43.12 -0.57 -2.58
N ILE A 136 -42.14 -0.21 -3.41
CA ILE A 136 -42.39 0.25 -4.78
C ILE A 136 -43.05 -0.84 -5.64
N HIS A 137 -42.86 -2.12 -5.30
CA HIS A 137 -43.27 -3.27 -6.10
C HIS A 137 -44.43 -4.08 -5.48
N ILE A 138 -45.09 -3.52 -4.46
CA ILE A 138 -46.20 -4.18 -3.75
C ILE A 138 -47.53 -3.81 -4.42
N GLU A 139 -48.25 -4.82 -4.89
CA GLU A 139 -49.50 -4.67 -5.62
C GLU A 139 -50.75 -4.96 -4.75
N SER A 140 -50.58 -5.54 -3.56
CA SER A 140 -51.69 -5.91 -2.67
C SER A 140 -51.35 -5.84 -1.18
N ASP A 141 -52.37 -5.65 -0.33
CA ASP A 141 -52.22 -5.64 1.14
C ASP A 141 -51.68 -6.97 1.70
N GLU A 142 -52.06 -8.10 1.08
CA GLU A 142 -51.55 -9.43 1.46
C GLU A 142 -50.05 -9.56 1.17
N SER A 143 -49.60 -9.07 0.02
CA SER A 143 -48.18 -9.05 -0.33
C SER A 143 -47.36 -8.12 0.58
N PHE A 144 -47.98 -7.04 1.06
CA PHE A 144 -47.38 -6.15 2.05
C PHE A 144 -47.16 -6.83 3.40
N GLU A 145 -48.16 -7.51 3.95
CA GLU A 145 -48.02 -8.20 5.24
C GLU A 145 -47.03 -9.37 5.17
N LEU A 146 -46.94 -10.08 4.04
CA LEU A 146 -45.92 -11.10 3.81
C LEU A 146 -44.50 -10.49 3.82
N MET A 147 -44.28 -9.39 3.10
CA MET A 147 -42.99 -8.70 3.07
C MET A 147 -42.58 -8.21 4.46
N LYS A 148 -43.51 -7.58 5.19
CA LYS A 148 -43.28 -7.08 6.56
C LYS A 148 -42.93 -8.20 7.53
N THR A 149 -43.61 -9.34 7.44
CA THR A 149 -43.31 -10.52 8.27
C THR A 149 -41.90 -11.04 7.98
N GLY A 150 -41.53 -11.16 6.70
CA GLY A 150 -40.19 -11.56 6.29
C GLY A 150 -39.09 -10.60 6.78
N LEU A 151 -39.33 -9.28 6.70
CA LEU A 151 -38.37 -8.28 7.17
C LEU A 151 -38.17 -8.34 8.69
N LEU A 152 -39.25 -8.55 9.46
CA LEU A 152 -39.18 -8.73 10.92
C LEU A 152 -38.43 -10.01 11.31
N GLU A 153 -38.59 -11.09 10.55
CA GLU A 153 -37.81 -12.32 10.76
C GLU A 153 -36.32 -12.11 10.47
N LEU A 154 -36.00 -11.42 9.36
CA LEU A 154 -34.63 -11.05 9.02
C LEU A 154 -34.00 -10.18 10.11
N GLU A 155 -34.69 -9.14 10.56
CA GLU A 155 -34.23 -8.25 11.63
C GLU A 155 -33.89 -9.03 12.91
N LYS A 156 -34.78 -9.92 13.36
CA LYS A 156 -34.54 -10.77 14.53
C LYS A 156 -33.31 -11.65 14.37
N LYS A 157 -33.12 -12.28 13.20
CA LYS A 157 -31.94 -13.11 12.91
C LYS A 157 -30.66 -12.28 12.96
N LEU A 158 -30.66 -11.08 12.38
CA LEU A 158 -29.50 -10.18 12.38
C LEU A 158 -29.15 -9.69 13.78
N PHE A 159 -30.13 -9.38 14.64
CA PHE A 159 -29.88 -9.02 16.04
C PHE A 159 -29.24 -10.14 16.84
N VAL A 160 -29.72 -11.37 16.68
CA VAL A 160 -29.10 -12.54 17.34
C VAL A 160 -27.64 -12.69 16.91
N LYS A 161 -27.35 -12.53 15.62
CA LYS A 161 -25.97 -12.60 15.11
C LYS A 161 -25.10 -11.45 15.62
N LEU A 162 -25.64 -10.23 15.72
CA LEU A 162 -24.93 -9.08 16.28
C LEU A 162 -24.47 -9.35 17.72
N ASP A 163 -25.36 -9.90 18.55
CA ASP A 163 -25.03 -10.23 19.94
C ASP A 163 -23.92 -11.29 20.05
N MET A 164 -23.83 -12.21 19.09
CA MET A 164 -22.75 -13.20 19.03
C MET A 164 -21.40 -12.58 18.64
N VAL A 165 -21.38 -11.62 17.72
CA VAL A 165 -20.16 -11.03 17.14
C VAL A 165 -19.56 -9.90 18.00
N LYS A 166 -20.36 -9.29 18.89
CA LYS A 166 -19.95 -8.14 19.74
C LYS A 166 -18.61 -8.33 20.48
N ASN A 167 -18.23 -9.56 20.79
CA ASN A 167 -17.00 -9.87 21.52
C ASN A 167 -15.79 -10.16 20.61
N HIS A 168 -16.00 -10.42 19.32
CA HIS A 168 -14.98 -10.84 18.35
C HIS A 168 -15.25 -10.24 16.96
N PRO A 169 -15.11 -8.90 16.78
CA PRO A 169 -15.28 -8.29 15.47
C PRO A 169 -14.19 -8.78 14.50
N VAL A 170 -14.52 -8.80 13.21
CA VAL A 170 -13.55 -9.09 12.16
C VAL A 170 -12.47 -8.00 12.16
N THR A 171 -11.20 -8.41 12.22
CA THR A 171 -10.06 -7.47 12.26
C THR A 171 -9.07 -7.80 11.16
N CYS A 172 -8.49 -6.75 10.58
CA CYS A 172 -7.44 -6.90 9.58
C CYS A 172 -6.19 -7.50 10.23
N LYS A 173 -5.58 -8.50 9.57
CA LYS A 173 -4.29 -9.03 9.99
C LYS A 173 -3.22 -7.94 9.94
N SER A 174 -2.32 -7.95 10.92
CA SER A 174 -1.15 -7.07 10.89
C SER A 174 -0.33 -7.31 9.61
N PHE A 175 0.36 -6.29 9.10
CA PHE A 175 1.15 -6.40 7.88
C PHE A 175 2.18 -7.57 7.92
N PRO A 176 2.91 -7.79 9.03
CA PRO A 176 3.75 -8.97 9.18
C PRO A 176 3.00 -10.31 9.13
N ASP A 177 1.77 -10.37 9.69
CA ASP A 177 0.98 -11.60 9.69
C ASP A 177 0.43 -11.92 8.29
N GLN A 178 0.10 -10.90 7.49
CA GLN A 178 -0.22 -11.08 6.07
C GLN A 178 0.95 -11.72 5.30
N ILE A 179 2.19 -11.29 5.58
CA ILE A 179 3.40 -11.91 5.00
C ILE A 179 3.59 -13.35 5.48
N MET A 180 3.36 -13.63 6.76
CA MET A 180 3.41 -15.00 7.28
C MET A 180 2.38 -15.90 6.60
N GLU A 181 1.20 -15.37 6.30
CA GLU A 181 0.17 -16.08 5.54
C GLU A 181 0.64 -16.43 4.13
N LEU A 182 1.24 -15.48 3.39
CA LEU A 182 1.84 -15.75 2.08
C LEU A 182 2.87 -16.87 2.12
N ASN A 183 3.73 -16.88 3.16
CA ASN A 183 4.71 -17.96 3.33
C ASN A 183 4.05 -19.32 3.57
N ARG A 184 2.97 -19.38 4.37
CA ARG A 184 2.19 -20.62 4.59
C ARG A 184 1.55 -21.11 3.29
N LEU A 185 1.05 -20.19 2.48
CA LEU A 185 0.47 -20.45 1.17
C LEU A 185 1.53 -20.73 0.09
N LYS A 186 2.83 -20.70 0.44
CA LYS A 186 3.97 -20.87 -0.47
C LYS A 186 3.92 -19.92 -1.68
N LYS A 187 3.47 -18.69 -1.44
CA LYS A 187 3.42 -17.61 -2.43
C LYS A 187 4.59 -16.67 -2.20
N TYR A 188 5.51 -16.64 -3.15
CA TYR A 188 6.73 -15.83 -3.10
C TYR A 188 6.74 -14.87 -4.28
N PHE A 189 7.08 -13.62 -4.00
CA PHE A 189 7.21 -12.56 -4.99
C PHE A 189 8.69 -12.31 -5.30
N ASP A 190 8.96 -11.74 -6.48
CA ASP A 190 10.31 -11.36 -6.87
C ASP A 190 10.84 -10.27 -5.91
N LYS A 191 12.09 -10.40 -5.47
CA LYS A 191 12.74 -9.50 -4.50
C LYS A 191 12.85 -8.07 -4.98
N GLU A 192 12.69 -7.81 -6.28
CA GLU A 192 12.67 -6.44 -6.79
C GLU A 192 11.31 -5.75 -6.65
N THR A 193 10.21 -6.52 -6.51
CA THR A 193 8.86 -5.96 -6.32
C THR A 193 8.66 -5.44 -4.90
N PHE A 194 7.62 -4.62 -4.71
CA PHE A 194 7.26 -4.13 -3.39
C PHE A 194 6.96 -5.28 -2.42
N SER A 195 6.13 -6.23 -2.86
CA SER A 195 5.72 -7.38 -2.06
C SER A 195 6.90 -8.28 -1.73
N GLY A 196 7.80 -8.53 -2.68
CA GLY A 196 8.98 -9.37 -2.43
C GLY A 196 10.00 -8.71 -1.49
N LYS A 197 10.20 -7.40 -1.58
CA LYS A 197 11.01 -6.65 -0.59
C LYS A 197 10.41 -6.77 0.81
N CYS A 198 9.10 -6.57 0.95
CA CYS A 198 8.40 -6.73 2.21
C CYS A 198 8.54 -8.15 2.78
N GLN A 199 8.38 -9.18 1.93
CA GLN A 199 8.58 -10.58 2.32
C GLN A 199 10.00 -10.83 2.81
N LEU A 200 11.02 -10.36 2.08
CA LEU A 200 12.42 -10.50 2.47
C LEU A 200 12.68 -9.88 3.84
N ILE A 201 12.24 -8.63 4.04
CA ILE A 201 12.46 -7.88 5.28
C ILE A 201 11.81 -8.57 6.47
N VAL A 202 10.50 -8.87 6.38
CA VAL A 202 9.75 -9.49 7.47
C VAL A 202 10.32 -10.87 7.80
N ASN A 203 10.65 -11.68 6.80
CA ASN A 203 11.23 -13.01 7.01
C ASN A 203 12.59 -12.94 7.71
N LYS A 204 13.42 -11.95 7.38
CA LYS A 204 14.71 -11.74 8.04
C LYS A 204 14.55 -11.30 9.49
N ILE A 205 13.65 -10.35 9.77
CA ILE A 205 13.36 -9.88 11.13
C ILE A 205 12.80 -11.02 11.99
N MET A 206 11.89 -11.83 11.46
CA MET A 206 11.37 -13.00 12.17
C MET A 206 12.43 -14.08 12.38
N GLY A 207 13.33 -14.28 11.41
CA GLY A 207 14.48 -15.17 11.59
C GLY A 207 15.38 -14.71 12.75
N VAL A 208 15.55 -13.39 12.89
CA VAL A 208 16.30 -12.78 14.00
C VAL A 208 15.57 -12.99 15.32
N GLU A 209 14.26 -12.74 15.37
CA GLU A 209 13.43 -13.01 16.55
C GLU A 209 13.63 -14.44 17.06
N PHE A 210 13.48 -15.43 16.16
CA PHE A 210 13.69 -16.84 16.51
C PHE A 210 15.11 -17.14 17.02
N LEU A 211 16.13 -16.57 16.38
CA LEU A 211 17.53 -16.74 16.80
C LEU A 211 17.79 -16.13 18.18
N LEU A 212 17.25 -14.94 18.45
CA LEU A 212 17.39 -14.24 19.72
C LEU A 212 16.63 -14.93 20.84
N GLU A 213 15.41 -15.41 20.58
CA GLU A 213 14.64 -16.19 21.54
C GLU A 213 15.37 -17.47 21.94
N LYS A 214 15.94 -18.17 20.96
CA LYS A 214 16.73 -19.37 21.20
C LYS A 214 18.00 -19.06 21.99
N TRP A 215 18.72 -18.00 21.63
CA TRP A 215 19.89 -17.55 22.39
C TRP A 215 19.53 -17.21 23.83
N ASN A 216 18.43 -16.49 24.06
CA ASN A 216 17.96 -16.11 25.38
C ASN A 216 17.58 -17.32 26.24
N LYS A 217 17.03 -18.38 25.63
CA LYS A 217 16.69 -19.64 26.32
C LYS A 217 17.91 -20.53 26.58
N ASP A 218 18.75 -20.72 25.57
CA ASP A 218 19.83 -21.72 25.59
C ASP A 218 21.16 -21.17 26.14
N GLY A 219 21.33 -19.85 26.20
CA GLY A 219 22.57 -19.16 26.59
C GLY A 219 23.74 -19.37 25.61
N LYS A 220 23.50 -20.01 24.46
CA LYS A 220 24.54 -20.34 23.47
C LYS A 220 24.52 -19.35 22.32
N PRO A 221 25.68 -18.89 21.83
CA PRO A 221 25.73 -17.93 20.73
C PRO A 221 25.03 -18.51 19.49
N PRO A 222 24.23 -17.70 18.76
CA PRO A 222 23.59 -18.11 17.53
C PRO A 222 24.62 -18.63 16.52
N LYS A 223 24.29 -19.72 15.81
CA LYS A 223 25.13 -20.24 14.71
C LYS A 223 25.17 -19.29 13.50
N ILE A 224 24.12 -18.49 13.34
CA ILE A 224 23.96 -17.50 12.27
C ILE A 224 23.91 -16.14 12.94
N ASP A 225 24.71 -15.19 12.46
CA ASP A 225 24.77 -13.83 13.00
C ASP A 225 23.42 -13.09 12.81
N PRO A 226 22.68 -12.80 13.90
CA PRO A 226 21.41 -12.08 13.80
C PRO A 226 21.59 -10.64 13.26
N LEU A 227 22.73 -10.00 13.54
CA LEU A 227 23.01 -8.64 13.05
C LEU A 227 23.18 -8.63 11.53
N LYS A 228 23.73 -9.70 10.95
CA LYS A 228 23.81 -9.85 9.50
C LYS A 228 22.42 -9.90 8.85
N TYR A 229 21.48 -10.64 9.42
CA TYR A 229 20.12 -10.72 8.89
C TYR A 229 19.39 -9.39 8.98
N LEU A 230 19.54 -8.67 10.10
CA LEU A 230 18.97 -7.33 10.24
C LEU A 230 19.58 -6.34 9.24
N LEU A 231 20.90 -6.41 9.03
CA LEU A 231 21.56 -5.56 8.06
C LEU A 231 21.08 -5.84 6.63
N GLU A 232 20.97 -7.12 6.24
CA GLU A 232 20.38 -7.51 4.95
C GLU A 232 18.94 -6.98 4.79
N ALA A 233 18.14 -7.00 5.85
CA ALA A 233 16.78 -6.44 5.84
C ALA A 233 16.79 -4.91 5.65
N ILE A 234 17.65 -4.19 6.38
CA ILE A 234 17.77 -2.72 6.26
C ILE A 234 18.26 -2.31 4.86
N LEU A 235 19.22 -3.06 4.32
CA LEU A 235 19.80 -2.79 3.00
C LEU A 235 18.88 -3.18 1.84
N ALA A 236 17.85 -4.00 2.08
CA ALA A 236 16.82 -4.28 1.08
C ALA A 236 16.03 -3.02 0.66
N GLY A 237 16.01 -1.96 1.49
CA GLY A 237 15.47 -0.66 1.11
C GLY A 237 13.95 -0.65 0.90
N GLY A 238 13.20 -1.40 1.70
CA GLY A 238 11.73 -1.48 1.60
C GLY A 238 10.99 -0.41 2.39
N PRO A 239 9.65 -0.42 2.38
CA PRO A 239 8.83 0.55 3.11
C PRO A 239 8.93 0.35 4.63
N GLU A 240 8.74 1.42 5.40
CA GLU A 240 8.83 1.41 6.88
C GLU A 240 7.91 0.37 7.53
N ILE A 241 6.70 0.16 6.98
CA ILE A 241 5.71 -0.80 7.52
C ILE A 241 6.24 -2.24 7.59
N ALA A 242 7.13 -2.63 6.69
CA ALA A 242 7.74 -3.96 6.68
C ALA A 242 8.68 -4.17 7.88
N TYR A 243 9.16 -3.09 8.50
CA TYR A 243 10.06 -3.12 9.65
C TYR A 243 9.33 -3.05 10.99
N ALA A 244 8.00 -3.02 11.03
CA ALA A 244 7.22 -2.85 12.27
C ALA A 244 7.63 -3.82 13.39
N LYS A 245 7.92 -5.10 13.06
CA LYS A 245 8.38 -6.11 14.04
C LYS A 245 9.77 -5.80 14.64
N LEU A 246 10.61 -5.03 13.97
CA LEU A 246 11.95 -4.67 14.49
C LEU A 246 11.86 -3.92 15.82
N ILE A 247 10.87 -3.05 15.97
CA ILE A 247 10.62 -2.33 17.22
C ILE A 247 10.23 -3.29 18.35
N GLY A 248 9.42 -4.31 18.04
CA GLY A 248 9.00 -5.33 19.01
C GLY A 248 10.18 -6.15 19.56
N ILE A 249 11.13 -6.53 18.69
CA ILE A 249 12.29 -7.34 19.09
C ILE A 249 13.45 -6.52 19.70
N GLN A 250 13.37 -5.19 19.65
CA GLN A 250 14.43 -4.29 20.09
C GLN A 250 14.94 -4.56 21.51
N PRO A 251 14.10 -4.82 22.54
CA PRO A 251 14.59 -5.06 23.90
C PRO A 251 15.55 -6.25 23.98
N MET A 252 15.22 -7.35 23.30
CA MET A 252 16.03 -8.56 23.24
C MET A 252 17.28 -8.35 22.38
N LEU A 253 17.14 -7.62 21.28
CA LEU A 253 18.24 -7.24 20.42
C LEU A 253 19.29 -6.40 21.17
N ASN A 254 18.86 -5.43 21.98
CA ASN A 254 19.75 -4.59 22.79
C ASN A 254 20.52 -5.43 23.82
N GLN A 255 19.89 -6.44 24.43
CA GLN A 255 20.58 -7.36 25.33
C GLN A 255 21.66 -8.15 24.60
N TYR A 256 21.34 -8.64 23.40
CA TYR A 256 22.29 -9.36 22.56
C TYR A 256 23.47 -8.47 22.14
N MET A 257 23.22 -7.25 21.67
CA MET A 257 24.28 -6.30 21.28
C MET A 257 25.24 -5.99 22.44
N ARG A 258 24.71 -5.74 23.65
CA ARG A 258 25.55 -5.54 24.85
C ARG A 258 26.39 -6.76 25.20
N SER A 259 25.87 -7.97 24.98
CA SER A 259 26.64 -9.20 25.22
C SER A 259 27.84 -9.32 24.28
N LEU A 260 27.73 -8.84 23.04
CA LEU A 260 28.83 -8.80 22.07
C LEU A 260 29.91 -7.78 22.50
N GLU A 261 29.50 -6.58 22.90
CA GLU A 261 30.41 -5.53 23.40
C GLU A 261 31.21 -5.97 24.63
N ASN A 262 30.55 -6.70 25.56
CA ASN A 262 31.21 -7.26 26.75
C ASN A 262 32.19 -8.40 26.41
N THR A 263 31.96 -9.09 25.30
CA THR A 263 32.86 -10.16 24.84
C THR A 263 34.10 -9.58 24.16
N GLU A 264 33.99 -8.43 23.48
CA GLU A 264 35.10 -7.71 22.86
C GLU A 264 35.94 -6.89 23.87
N ASN A 265 35.34 -6.38 24.95
CA ASN A 265 36.01 -5.51 25.94
C ASN A 265 36.60 -6.23 27.18
N GLY A 266 36.52 -7.56 27.25
CA GLY A 266 37.38 -8.40 28.10
C GLY A 266 36.74 -9.10 29.31
N THR A 267 37.40 -10.20 29.71
CA THR A 267 37.23 -11.03 30.92
C THR A 267 36.13 -12.11 30.94
N THR A 268 36.37 -13.22 30.25
CA THR A 268 36.17 -14.56 30.84
C THR A 268 37.24 -15.53 30.35
N ILE A 269 38.23 -15.82 31.20
CA ILE A 269 39.04 -17.04 31.07
C ILE A 269 38.27 -18.13 31.82
N PRO A 270 37.69 -19.14 31.15
CA PRO A 270 37.64 -20.45 31.72
C PRO A 270 38.91 -21.18 31.30
N LYS A 271 39.79 -21.43 32.27
CA LYS A 271 40.88 -22.40 32.13
C LYS A 271 40.28 -23.73 31.67
N SER A 272 40.58 -24.16 30.44
CA SER A 272 40.58 -25.59 30.14
C SER A 272 41.99 -26.01 29.75
N ARG A 273 42.52 -26.93 30.55
CA ARG A 273 43.77 -27.64 30.31
C ARG A 273 43.59 -28.58 29.12
N SER A 274 44.58 -28.51 28.23
CA SER A 274 45.34 -29.64 27.66
C SER A 274 44.74 -30.52 26.54
N VAL A 275 45.47 -30.45 25.41
CA VAL A 275 45.86 -31.47 24.40
C VAL A 275 44.86 -31.88 23.31
N SER A 276 45.17 -31.47 22.07
CA SER A 276 45.38 -32.42 20.96
C SER A 276 46.19 -31.77 19.83
N LEU A 277 47.48 -32.11 19.78
CA LEU A 277 48.36 -31.90 18.64
C LEU A 277 48.04 -32.97 17.58
N PHE A 278 47.17 -32.67 16.65
CA PHE A 278 47.17 -33.34 15.35
C PHE A 278 47.14 -32.31 14.23
N HIS A 279 48.34 -32.00 13.73
CA HIS A 279 48.52 -31.56 12.37
C HIS A 279 47.98 -32.63 11.42
N LYS A 280 47.03 -32.28 10.57
CA LYS A 280 46.82 -32.99 9.30
C LYS A 280 46.75 -31.98 8.16
N ARG A 281 47.57 -32.29 7.16
CA ARG A 281 48.04 -31.48 6.03
C ARG A 281 46.93 -30.91 5.14
N SER A 282 47.28 -29.78 4.55
CA SER A 282 46.73 -29.18 3.34
C SER A 282 46.62 -30.14 2.16
N SER A 283 45.49 -30.08 1.45
CA SER A 283 45.42 -30.28 -0.01
C SER A 283 44.12 -29.66 -0.54
N ASP A 284 44.23 -28.42 -1.01
CA ASP A 284 43.90 -27.98 -2.38
C ASP A 284 42.61 -28.43 -3.10
N ILE A 285 42.01 -27.41 -3.75
CA ILE A 285 41.32 -27.40 -5.06
C ILE A 285 39.78 -27.35 -5.07
N THR A 286 39.32 -26.16 -5.46
CA THR A 286 38.10 -25.80 -6.21
C THR A 286 36.72 -26.03 -5.58
N ALA A 287 36.22 -24.96 -4.97
CA ALA A 287 34.85 -24.51 -5.23
C ALA A 287 34.89 -23.00 -5.49
N LYS A 288 34.72 -22.61 -6.76
CA LYS A 288 34.35 -21.23 -7.11
C LYS A 288 33.00 -20.97 -6.45
N THR A 289 32.99 -20.15 -5.41
CA THR A 289 31.76 -19.55 -4.88
C THR A 289 31.86 -18.06 -5.11
N GLU A 290 31.17 -17.60 -6.14
CA GLU A 290 30.82 -16.19 -6.34
C GLU A 290 29.89 -15.76 -5.20
N SER A 291 30.40 -14.88 -4.35
CA SER A 291 29.72 -13.70 -3.77
C SER A 291 30.62 -13.20 -2.64
N SER A 292 31.53 -12.30 -2.98
CA SER A 292 32.32 -11.58 -1.98
C SER A 292 31.39 -10.61 -1.24
N ALA A 293 30.60 -11.14 -0.29
CA ALA A 293 29.87 -10.30 0.66
C ALA A 293 30.91 -9.51 1.47
N GLN A 294 30.97 -8.21 1.20
CA GLN A 294 31.92 -7.30 1.84
C GLN A 294 31.76 -7.37 3.36
N TYR A 295 32.85 -7.63 4.07
CA TYR A 295 32.81 -7.76 5.53
C TYR A 295 32.57 -6.40 6.18
N ILE A 296 31.46 -6.27 6.90
CA ILE A 296 31.13 -5.09 7.71
C ILE A 296 31.41 -5.44 9.19
N PRO A 297 32.26 -4.67 9.89
CA PRO A 297 32.58 -4.93 11.30
C PRO A 297 31.35 -4.90 12.22
N THR A 298 31.35 -5.70 13.28
CA THR A 298 30.26 -5.78 14.27
C THR A 298 29.87 -4.40 14.85
N PRO A 299 30.81 -3.52 15.27
CA PRO A 299 30.45 -2.19 15.77
C PRO A 299 29.68 -1.36 14.73
N THR A 300 30.11 -1.42 13.47
CA THR A 300 29.43 -0.72 12.36
C THR A 300 28.04 -1.29 12.10
N LYS A 301 27.85 -2.62 12.17
CA LYS A 301 26.50 -3.23 12.07
C LYS A 301 25.57 -2.73 13.17
N ILE A 302 26.05 -2.72 14.42
CA ILE A 302 25.30 -2.24 15.58
C ILE A 302 24.90 -0.78 15.39
N ALA A 303 25.84 0.07 14.97
CA ALA A 303 25.59 1.48 14.73
C ALA A 303 24.51 1.70 13.65
N ILE A 304 24.60 0.99 12.51
CA ILE A 304 23.59 1.05 11.44
C ILE A 304 22.21 0.64 11.95
N ILE A 305 22.12 -0.48 12.67
CA ILE A 305 20.84 -1.00 13.18
C ILE A 305 20.23 -0.03 14.19
N ASN A 306 21.03 0.51 15.11
CA ASN A 306 20.56 1.50 16.09
C ASN A 306 20.08 2.79 15.41
N SER A 307 20.80 3.26 14.39
CA SER A 307 20.39 4.44 13.62
C SER A 307 19.05 4.21 12.92
N PHE A 308 18.87 3.03 12.33
CA PHE A 308 17.63 2.66 11.67
C PHE A 308 16.46 2.54 12.65
N ILE A 309 16.70 2.01 13.85
CA ILE A 309 15.68 1.98 14.91
C ILE A 309 15.30 3.40 15.37
N CYS A 310 16.26 4.33 15.46
CA CYS A 310 15.96 5.75 15.71
C CYS A 310 15.07 6.32 14.60
N MET A 311 15.34 6.01 13.32
CA MET A 311 14.50 6.42 12.20
C MET A 311 13.06 5.90 12.35
N LEU A 312 12.88 4.62 12.65
CA LEU A 312 11.55 4.01 12.87
C LEU A 312 10.79 4.59 14.07
N ARG A 313 11.51 5.20 15.03
CA ARG A 313 10.94 5.94 16.17
C ARG A 313 10.71 7.42 15.88
N CYS A 314 10.82 7.84 14.62
CA CYS A 314 10.73 9.23 14.17
C CYS A 314 11.82 10.15 14.78
N GLN A 315 12.93 9.60 15.26
CA GLN A 315 14.11 10.35 15.75
C GLN A 315 15.05 10.65 14.58
N TYR A 316 14.55 11.35 13.56
CA TYR A 316 15.21 11.49 12.26
C TYR A 316 16.57 12.21 12.33
N GLN A 317 16.70 13.23 13.19
CA GLN A 317 17.94 13.98 13.35
C GLN A 317 19.07 13.09 13.89
N ASP A 318 18.79 12.33 14.95
CA ASP A 318 19.77 11.40 15.55
C ASP A 318 20.12 10.27 14.58
N ALA A 319 19.12 9.74 13.87
CA ALA A 319 19.32 8.70 12.86
C ALA A 319 20.22 9.18 11.72
N SER A 320 19.97 10.38 11.19
CA SER A 320 20.76 11.02 10.14
C SER A 320 22.23 11.18 10.53
N LEU A 321 22.50 11.69 11.74
CA LEU A 321 23.86 11.89 12.25
C LEU A 321 24.64 10.57 12.37
N GLN A 322 24.00 9.55 12.94
CA GLN A 322 24.64 8.24 13.13
C GLN A 322 24.83 7.49 11.79
N LEU A 323 23.87 7.57 10.87
CA LEU A 323 24.02 7.00 9.53
C LEU A 323 25.17 7.65 8.76
N ASN A 324 25.34 8.97 8.86
CA ASN A 324 26.43 9.67 8.20
C ASN A 324 27.82 9.18 8.68
N GLN A 325 27.96 8.85 9.97
CA GLN A 325 29.18 8.24 10.49
C GLN A 325 29.40 6.84 9.89
N CYS A 326 28.35 6.01 9.86
CA CYS A 326 28.40 4.65 9.31
C CYS A 326 28.73 4.62 7.80
N VAL A 327 28.26 5.60 7.03
CA VAL A 327 28.50 5.73 5.58
C VAL A 327 30.00 5.81 5.25
N MET A 328 30.81 6.36 6.15
CA MET A 328 32.26 6.48 5.95
C MET A 328 32.98 5.15 6.11
N ASP A 329 32.38 4.20 6.83
CA ASP A 329 32.98 2.91 7.19
C ASP A 329 32.57 1.75 6.26
N VAL A 330 31.68 2.01 5.30
CA VAL A 330 31.17 1.03 4.34
C VAL A 330 31.42 1.47 2.90
N LYS A 331 31.39 0.52 1.95
CA LYS A 331 31.64 0.78 0.52
C LYS A 331 30.49 0.29 -0.36
N ASP A 332 30.61 0.60 -1.64
CA ASP A 332 29.79 0.07 -2.73
C ASP A 332 28.27 0.28 -2.50
N GLU A 333 27.47 -0.73 -2.81
CA GLU A 333 26.01 -0.67 -2.74
C GLU A 333 25.48 -0.40 -1.32
N THR A 334 26.17 -0.91 -0.30
CA THR A 334 25.82 -0.64 1.11
C THR A 334 25.92 0.85 1.39
N GLN A 335 27.01 1.48 0.94
CA GLN A 335 27.20 2.92 1.12
C GLN A 335 26.10 3.73 0.43
N LEU A 336 25.74 3.35 -0.80
CA LEU A 336 24.68 4.02 -1.56
C LEU A 336 23.33 3.92 -0.83
N GLN A 337 22.97 2.74 -0.34
CA GLN A 337 21.70 2.54 0.35
C GLN A 337 21.65 3.30 1.69
N LEU A 338 22.73 3.31 2.47
CA LEU A 338 22.79 4.08 3.72
C LEU A 338 22.72 5.60 3.46
N LYS A 339 23.33 6.09 2.38
CA LYS A 339 23.19 7.50 1.96
C LYS A 339 21.73 7.85 1.65
N LEU A 340 20.99 6.96 0.99
CA LEU A 340 19.55 7.17 0.73
C LEU A 340 18.74 7.21 2.04
N TRP A 341 18.98 6.29 2.96
CA TRP A 341 18.34 6.30 4.29
C TRP A 341 18.66 7.57 5.10
N MET A 342 19.92 8.03 5.03
CA MET A 342 20.34 9.29 5.66
C MET A 342 19.57 10.48 5.07
N HIS A 343 19.51 10.61 3.74
CA HIS A 343 18.77 11.69 3.09
C HIS A 343 17.26 11.59 3.33
N TYR A 344 16.72 10.39 3.43
CA TYR A 344 15.32 10.17 3.82
C TYR A 344 15.04 10.73 5.22
N CYS A 345 15.92 10.48 6.20
CA CYS A 345 15.81 11.05 7.53
C CYS A 345 15.87 12.59 7.48
N GLN A 346 16.87 13.15 6.79
CA GLN A 346 17.01 14.61 6.66
C GLN A 346 15.80 15.26 5.99
N MET A 347 15.22 14.59 5.00
CA MET A 347 14.00 15.03 4.33
C MET A 347 12.79 15.02 5.28
N LYS A 348 12.71 14.12 6.26
CA LYS A 348 11.62 14.10 7.25
C LYS A 348 11.79 15.13 8.37
N GLU A 349 12.98 15.68 8.58
CA GLU A 349 13.22 16.74 9.56
C GLU A 349 12.40 18.00 9.26
N SER A 350 11.78 18.58 10.29
CA SER A 350 10.92 19.77 10.18
C SER A 350 11.69 21.09 10.13
N THR A 351 12.97 21.11 10.53
CA THR A 351 13.76 22.33 10.75
C THR A 351 14.79 22.65 9.67
N SER A 352 14.71 22.04 8.48
CA SER A 352 15.72 22.24 7.42
C SER A 352 15.66 23.64 6.82
N THR A 353 16.81 24.31 6.69
CA THR A 353 16.87 25.61 6.01
C THR A 353 16.89 25.43 4.48
N LYS A 354 16.58 26.51 3.72
CA LYS A 354 16.70 26.50 2.24
C LYS A 354 18.09 26.04 1.77
N LYS A 355 19.14 26.45 2.46
CA LYS A 355 20.52 26.06 2.13
C LYS A 355 20.74 24.56 2.33
N ASP A 356 20.21 23.99 3.41
CA ASP A 356 20.34 22.56 3.71
C ASP A 356 19.62 21.71 2.66
N LEU A 357 18.41 22.12 2.27
CA LEU A 357 17.63 21.46 1.22
C LEU A 357 18.34 21.50 -0.15
N LEU A 358 18.93 22.63 -0.52
CA LEU A 358 19.72 22.75 -1.76
C LEU A 358 20.97 21.87 -1.74
N ASN A 359 21.68 21.83 -0.61
CA ASN A 359 22.83 20.92 -0.44
C ASN A 359 22.40 19.46 -0.55
N MET A 360 21.24 19.10 -0.02
CA MET A 360 20.69 17.75 -0.12
C MET A 360 20.46 17.34 -1.58
N ILE A 361 19.85 18.22 -2.39
CA ILE A 361 19.66 17.98 -3.83
C ILE A 361 21.01 17.75 -4.52
N MET A 362 21.99 18.63 -4.30
CA MET A 362 23.32 18.48 -4.91
C MET A 362 24.02 17.17 -4.53
N ASN A 363 23.76 16.68 -3.31
CA ASN A 363 24.30 15.40 -2.86
C ASN A 363 23.55 14.21 -3.47
N LEU A 364 22.22 14.28 -3.56
CA LEU A 364 21.39 13.27 -4.20
C LEU A 364 21.68 13.14 -5.70
N GLU A 365 21.94 14.24 -6.40
CA GLU A 365 22.32 14.24 -7.82
C GLU A 365 23.63 13.45 -8.07
N LYS A 366 24.54 13.42 -7.09
CA LYS A 366 25.81 12.66 -7.15
C LYS A 366 25.65 11.17 -6.84
N VAL A 367 24.49 10.74 -6.36
CA VAL A 367 24.22 9.31 -6.08
C VAL A 367 23.96 8.60 -7.41
N ASP A 368 24.88 7.74 -7.82
CA ASP A 368 24.88 7.02 -9.11
C ASP A 368 23.85 5.88 -9.22
N LYS A 369 22.84 5.88 -8.34
CA LYS A 369 21.73 4.91 -8.33
C LYS A 369 20.44 5.62 -8.72
N ASN A 370 19.84 5.23 -9.83
CA ASN A 370 18.51 5.70 -10.22
C ASN A 370 17.46 4.73 -9.67
N CYS A 371 16.77 5.13 -8.61
CA CYS A 371 15.74 4.32 -7.96
C CYS A 371 14.59 5.20 -7.45
N ALA A 372 13.41 4.61 -7.29
CA ALA A 372 12.21 5.31 -6.83
C ALA A 372 12.45 6.12 -5.54
N MET A 373 13.13 5.53 -4.55
CA MET A 373 13.43 6.20 -3.27
C MET A 373 14.23 7.50 -3.44
N LYS A 374 15.25 7.52 -4.31
CA LYS A 374 16.05 8.73 -4.59
C LYS A 374 15.14 9.85 -5.10
N TYR A 375 14.32 9.56 -6.09
CA TYR A 375 13.44 10.54 -6.71
C TYR A 375 12.29 10.97 -5.81
N TYR A 376 11.77 10.08 -4.97
CA TYR A 376 10.79 10.42 -3.93
C TYR A 376 11.38 11.43 -2.93
N ILE A 377 12.61 11.19 -2.45
CA ILE A 377 13.31 12.14 -1.57
C ILE A 377 13.50 13.48 -2.27
N MET A 378 13.98 13.48 -3.51
CA MET A 378 14.16 14.72 -4.29
C MET A 378 12.84 15.47 -4.45
N ALA A 379 11.74 14.78 -4.76
CA ALA A 379 10.42 15.37 -4.92
C ALA A 379 9.97 16.10 -3.64
N LYS A 380 10.04 15.43 -2.50
CA LYS A 380 9.71 16.01 -1.20
C LYS A 380 10.60 17.21 -0.82
N VAL A 381 11.89 17.16 -1.14
CA VAL A 381 12.80 18.29 -0.91
C VAL A 381 12.44 19.49 -1.78
N TYR A 382 12.13 19.27 -3.06
CA TYR A 382 11.66 20.33 -3.96
C TYR A 382 10.30 20.90 -3.53
N GLN A 383 9.37 20.06 -3.08
CA GLN A 383 8.09 20.49 -2.50
C GLN A 383 8.29 21.39 -1.27
N LYS A 384 9.20 21.03 -0.35
CA LYS A 384 9.56 21.89 0.79
C LYS A 384 10.15 23.23 0.34
N LEU A 385 11.04 23.22 -0.66
CA LEU A 385 11.61 24.45 -1.23
C LEU A 385 10.54 25.34 -1.87
N TYR A 386 9.58 24.74 -2.57
CA TYR A 386 8.44 25.44 -3.16
C TYR A 386 7.61 26.17 -2.10
N TYR A 387 7.20 25.47 -1.03
CA TYR A 387 6.43 26.08 0.05
C TYR A 387 7.21 27.15 0.81
N LEU A 388 8.52 26.95 1.03
CA LEU A 388 9.37 28.00 1.60
C LEU A 388 9.35 29.25 0.71
N ASP A 389 9.60 29.12 -0.59
CA ASP A 389 9.66 30.28 -1.50
C ASP A 389 8.31 31.00 -1.63
N ASN A 390 7.19 30.28 -1.59
CA ASN A 390 5.86 30.91 -1.62
C ASN A 390 5.48 31.56 -0.29
N SER A 391 5.89 31.00 0.86
CA SER A 391 5.67 31.62 2.17
C SER A 391 6.36 33.00 2.28
N PHE A 392 7.50 33.19 1.60
CA PHE A 392 8.21 34.47 1.56
C PHE A 392 7.61 35.48 0.58
N LYS A 393 6.92 35.07 -0.49
CA LYS A 393 6.26 36.00 -1.43
C LYS A 393 5.11 36.80 -0.77
N HIS A 394 4.50 36.27 0.28
CA HIS A 394 3.50 36.99 1.08
C HIS A 394 4.08 37.95 2.13
N ARG A 395 5.41 37.99 2.31
CA ARG A 395 6.10 39.00 3.13
C ARG A 395 6.88 39.94 2.21
N LYS A 396 6.57 41.23 2.28
CA LYS A 396 7.07 42.32 1.40
C LYS A 396 8.55 42.15 0.98
N ARG A 397 8.82 42.52 -0.29
CA ARG A 397 10.12 42.84 -0.88
C ARG A 397 11.11 43.36 0.17
N ILE A 398 12.16 42.60 0.45
CA ILE A 398 13.41 43.12 1.02
C ILE A 398 14.58 42.65 0.14
N ASN A 399 15.49 43.60 -0.06
CA ASN A 399 16.54 43.68 -1.06
C ASN A 399 17.43 42.44 -1.23
N GLY A 400 17.69 42.11 -2.51
CA GLY A 400 19.00 42.17 -3.16
C GLY A 400 20.20 41.43 -2.55
N PHE A 401 20.86 40.66 -3.42
CA PHE A 401 22.16 39.96 -3.26
C PHE A 401 22.10 38.54 -2.67
N PHE A 402 21.56 37.60 -3.45
CA PHE A 402 22.23 36.33 -3.80
C PHE A 402 21.48 35.74 -5.00
N ARG A 403 21.90 36.10 -6.22
CA ARG A 403 21.47 35.40 -7.45
C ARG A 403 22.36 34.16 -7.61
N ILE A 404 21.82 33.00 -7.27
CA ILE A 404 22.37 31.69 -7.67
C ILE A 404 21.37 31.07 -8.65
N ALA A 405 21.81 30.90 -9.90
CA ALA A 405 21.23 30.07 -10.97
C ALA A 405 19.78 30.37 -11.43
N PRO A 406 19.41 30.09 -12.69
CA PRO A 406 18.10 30.47 -13.23
C PRO A 406 17.00 29.76 -12.44
N TYR A 407 15.95 30.51 -12.10
CA TYR A 407 14.75 30.01 -11.43
C TYR A 407 14.20 28.77 -12.16
N LYS A 408 14.59 27.57 -11.73
CA LYS A 408 13.82 26.36 -12.00
C LYS A 408 12.64 26.40 -11.05
N ASP A 409 11.43 26.24 -11.58
CA ASP A 409 10.23 26.17 -10.76
C ASP A 409 10.31 24.92 -9.87
N TYR A 410 10.46 25.10 -8.56
CA TYR A 410 10.58 23.98 -7.63
C TYR A 410 9.33 23.09 -7.64
N MET A 411 8.16 23.65 -7.96
CA MET A 411 6.95 22.86 -8.16
C MET A 411 7.12 21.90 -9.34
N GLU A 412 7.58 22.41 -10.49
CA GLU A 412 7.82 21.61 -11.69
C GLU A 412 8.83 20.49 -11.42
N LEU A 413 9.93 20.80 -10.74
CA LEU A 413 10.95 19.81 -10.38
C LEU A 413 10.42 18.77 -9.38
N SER A 414 9.59 19.19 -8.43
CA SER A 414 8.92 18.29 -7.49
C SER A 414 8.02 17.30 -8.23
N ILE A 415 7.14 17.80 -9.09
CA ILE A 415 6.22 16.98 -9.87
C ILE A 415 7.00 16.02 -10.77
N LYS A 416 7.99 16.49 -11.54
CA LYS A 416 8.84 15.61 -12.36
C LYS A 416 9.52 14.52 -11.54
N SER A 417 10.02 14.85 -10.35
CA SER A 417 10.66 13.88 -9.46
C SER A 417 9.66 12.84 -8.92
N TYR A 418 8.43 13.24 -8.56
CA TYR A 418 7.37 12.28 -8.20
C TYR A 418 7.02 11.36 -9.37
N ILE A 419 6.89 11.91 -10.58
CA ILE A 419 6.60 11.13 -11.79
C ILE A 419 7.70 10.09 -12.04
N THR A 420 8.98 10.48 -11.95
CA THR A 420 10.10 9.54 -12.08
C THR A 420 10.10 8.51 -10.96
N ALA A 421 9.77 8.89 -9.72
CA ALA A 421 9.67 7.96 -8.60
C ALA A 421 8.58 6.90 -8.85
N ILE A 422 7.37 7.32 -9.25
CA ILE A 422 6.25 6.45 -9.60
C ILE A 422 6.61 5.51 -10.74
N THR A 423 7.24 6.04 -11.80
CA THR A 423 7.59 5.25 -12.99
C THR A 423 8.62 4.16 -12.69
N LEU A 424 9.57 4.45 -11.78
CA LEU A 424 10.57 3.49 -11.31
C LEU A 424 10.07 2.59 -10.16
N SER A 425 8.89 2.86 -9.60
CA SER A 425 8.29 1.99 -8.58
C SER A 425 7.74 0.72 -9.22
N PRO A 426 7.87 -0.44 -8.56
CA PRO A 426 7.18 -1.65 -8.98
C PRO A 426 5.66 -1.44 -9.08
N THR A 427 5.00 -2.13 -10.01
CA THR A 427 3.55 -2.00 -10.24
C THR A 427 2.71 -2.44 -9.03
N ASP A 428 3.27 -3.27 -8.14
CA ASP A 428 2.63 -3.75 -6.92
C ASP A 428 2.91 -2.85 -5.69
N ASP A 429 3.53 -1.69 -5.88
CA ASP A 429 3.82 -0.73 -4.83
C ASP A 429 2.56 0.00 -4.35
N LEU A 430 2.21 -0.24 -3.08
CA LEU A 430 1.00 0.28 -2.46
C LEU A 430 1.04 1.81 -2.23
N TYR A 431 2.22 2.43 -2.27
CA TYR A 431 2.40 3.86 -2.00
C TYR A 431 2.27 4.76 -3.25
N ILE A 432 2.13 4.18 -4.44
CA ILE A 432 1.95 4.95 -5.68
C ILE A 432 0.77 5.95 -5.59
N PRO A 433 -0.42 5.58 -5.07
CA PRO A 433 -1.53 6.51 -4.94
C PRO A 433 -1.19 7.73 -4.08
N GLN A 434 -0.47 7.56 -2.97
CA GLN A 434 -0.05 8.68 -2.12
C GLN A 434 0.91 9.63 -2.85
N MET A 435 1.79 9.13 -3.70
CA MET A 435 2.64 10.01 -4.53
C MET A 435 1.81 10.85 -5.51
N TYR A 436 0.71 10.31 -6.04
CA TYR A 436 -0.23 11.09 -6.84
C TYR A 436 -0.99 12.12 -6.01
N GLU A 437 -1.39 11.80 -4.79
CA GLU A 437 -2.05 12.77 -3.88
C GLU A 437 -1.16 13.99 -3.62
N GLU A 438 0.15 13.80 -3.48
CA GLU A 438 1.13 14.87 -3.35
C GLU A 438 1.26 15.73 -4.62
N ILE A 439 1.20 15.10 -5.80
CA ILE A 439 1.13 15.84 -7.08
C ILE A 439 -0.16 16.66 -7.14
N ILE A 440 -1.30 16.07 -6.81
CA ILE A 440 -2.61 16.74 -6.86
C ILE A 440 -2.62 17.94 -5.90
N ALA A 441 -2.14 17.79 -4.66
CA ALA A 441 -2.00 18.91 -3.72
C ALA A 441 -1.11 20.04 -4.29
N LEU A 442 0.04 19.71 -4.88
CA LEU A 442 0.89 20.71 -5.53
C LEU A 442 0.19 21.44 -6.68
N LEU A 443 -0.61 20.74 -7.49
CA LEU A 443 -1.36 21.35 -8.60
C LEU A 443 -2.49 22.25 -8.10
N VAL A 444 -3.22 21.81 -7.06
CA VAL A 444 -4.34 22.55 -6.47
C VAL A 444 -3.86 23.81 -5.76
N SER A 445 -2.87 23.71 -4.89
CA SER A 445 -2.25 24.87 -4.21
C SER A 445 -1.65 25.90 -5.17
N SER A 446 -1.34 25.50 -6.40
CA SER A 446 -0.78 26.35 -7.44
C SER A 446 -1.81 26.86 -8.44
N SER A 447 -3.10 26.59 -8.20
CA SER A 447 -4.22 26.99 -9.05
C SER A 447 -4.07 26.54 -10.52
N VAL A 448 -3.54 25.33 -10.73
CA VAL A 448 -3.43 24.74 -12.07
C VAL A 448 -4.82 24.43 -12.64
N ASP A 449 -4.94 24.47 -13.97
CA ASP A 449 -6.17 24.14 -14.69
C ASP A 449 -6.77 22.80 -14.24
N ILE A 450 -8.07 22.81 -13.92
CA ILE A 450 -8.82 21.67 -13.39
C ILE A 450 -8.75 20.43 -14.29
N ARG A 451 -8.54 20.58 -15.60
CA ARG A 451 -8.38 19.44 -16.52
C ARG A 451 -7.12 18.63 -16.19
N ILE A 452 -6.00 19.32 -15.95
CA ILE A 452 -4.74 18.68 -15.57
C ILE A 452 -4.88 18.00 -14.20
N VAL A 453 -5.52 18.70 -13.25
CA VAL A 453 -5.81 18.13 -11.92
C VAL A 453 -6.68 16.87 -12.04
N THR A 454 -7.73 16.91 -12.87
CA THR A 454 -8.62 15.78 -13.14
C THR A 454 -7.86 14.58 -13.69
N PHE A 455 -6.92 14.79 -14.63
CA PHE A 455 -6.07 13.71 -15.12
C PHE A 455 -5.28 13.02 -14.02
N PHE A 456 -4.66 13.78 -13.10
CA PHE A 456 -3.93 13.20 -11.99
C PHE A 456 -4.84 12.53 -10.94
N VAL A 457 -6.07 13.02 -10.75
CA VAL A 457 -7.09 12.34 -9.92
C VAL A 457 -7.49 11.00 -10.53
N LEU A 458 -7.69 10.93 -11.85
CA LEU A 458 -7.97 9.67 -12.56
C LEU A 458 -6.80 8.69 -12.43
N LEU A 459 -5.55 9.16 -12.58
CA LEU A 459 -4.37 8.34 -12.35
C LEU A 459 -4.30 7.81 -10.91
N ARG A 460 -4.51 8.67 -9.91
CA ARG A 460 -4.56 8.27 -8.49
C ARG A 460 -5.56 7.15 -8.29
N ASN A 461 -6.79 7.29 -8.79
CA ASN A 461 -7.85 6.31 -8.62
C ASN A 461 -7.54 4.98 -9.34
N TYR A 462 -6.95 5.05 -10.53
CA TYR A 462 -6.49 3.86 -11.25
C TYR A 462 -5.46 3.05 -10.44
N PHE A 463 -4.41 3.71 -9.93
CA PHE A 463 -3.41 3.03 -9.10
C PHE A 463 -3.94 2.64 -7.72
N ALA A 464 -4.91 3.37 -7.17
CA ALA A 464 -5.58 3.00 -5.92
C ALA A 464 -6.36 1.69 -6.07
N ASN A 465 -7.07 1.50 -7.19
CA ASN A 465 -7.75 0.23 -7.49
C ASN A 465 -6.76 -0.94 -7.60
N ILE A 466 -5.62 -0.73 -8.28
CA ILE A 466 -4.56 -1.74 -8.37
C ILE A 466 -4.02 -2.09 -6.97
N ALA A 467 -3.75 -1.09 -6.14
CA ALA A 467 -3.25 -1.30 -4.78
C ALA A 467 -4.29 -1.99 -3.88
N GLN A 468 -5.57 -1.68 -4.03
CA GLN A 468 -6.68 -2.32 -3.31
C GLN A 468 -6.79 -3.82 -3.65
N TYR A 469 -6.50 -4.19 -4.91
CA TYR A 469 -6.56 -5.56 -5.39
C TYR A 469 -5.27 -6.34 -5.11
N ASN A 470 -4.29 -5.73 -4.44
CA ASN A 470 -3.09 -6.42 -3.99
C ASN A 470 -3.39 -7.38 -2.83
N TYR A 471 -2.66 -8.50 -2.73
CA TYR A 471 -2.73 -9.38 -1.57
C TYR A 471 -2.23 -8.69 -0.30
N LEU A 472 -1.26 -7.78 -0.37
CA LEU A 472 -0.85 -7.00 0.80
C LEU A 472 -1.76 -5.78 0.97
N HIS A 473 -2.11 -5.48 2.21
CA HIS A 473 -2.95 -4.34 2.54
C HIS A 473 -2.41 -3.60 3.76
N ILE A 474 -2.36 -2.27 3.64
CA ILE A 474 -1.99 -1.36 4.71
C ILE A 474 -3.28 -0.59 5.07
N PRO A 475 -3.83 -0.79 6.28
CA PRO A 475 -4.99 -0.04 6.73
C PRO A 475 -4.75 1.47 6.63
N GLU A 476 -5.80 2.23 6.28
CA GLU A 476 -5.79 3.71 6.19
C GLU A 476 -4.85 4.30 5.12
N LEU A 477 -4.20 3.45 4.29
CA LEU A 477 -3.31 3.95 3.24
C LEU A 477 -4.07 4.57 2.06
N LEU A 478 -5.24 4.00 1.73
CA LEU A 478 -6.02 4.28 0.53
C LEU A 478 -7.42 4.82 0.88
N ASP A 479 -7.52 5.65 1.92
CA ASP A 479 -8.79 6.25 2.31
C ASP A 479 -9.37 7.14 1.19
N ASP A 480 -10.64 7.51 1.34
CA ASP A 480 -11.31 8.42 0.41
C ASP A 480 -10.46 9.68 0.22
N TYR A 481 -10.15 9.99 -1.03
CA TYR A 481 -9.28 11.12 -1.32
C TYR A 481 -9.97 12.41 -0.87
N THR A 482 -9.40 13.04 0.16
CA THR A 482 -9.78 14.38 0.60
C THR A 482 -8.65 15.33 0.24
N CYS A 483 -8.98 16.47 -0.38
CA CYS A 483 -8.02 17.53 -0.64
C CYS A 483 -8.23 18.63 0.42
N PRO A 484 -7.34 18.75 1.42
CA PRO A 484 -7.48 19.78 2.46
C PRO A 484 -7.44 21.20 1.89
N GLU A 485 -6.75 21.37 0.77
CA GLU A 485 -6.56 22.65 0.07
C GLU A 485 -7.78 23.05 -0.77
N ASN A 486 -8.65 22.10 -1.13
CA ASN A 486 -9.88 22.36 -1.86
C ASN A 486 -10.96 21.30 -1.56
N ALA A 487 -11.89 21.64 -0.66
CA ALA A 487 -13.00 20.77 -0.29
C ALA A 487 -13.99 20.49 -1.45
N THR A 488 -14.07 21.35 -2.46
CA THR A 488 -14.97 21.16 -3.62
C THR A 488 -14.28 20.44 -4.78
N LEU A 489 -13.02 20.01 -4.63
CA LEU A 489 -12.23 19.44 -5.72
C LEU A 489 -12.94 18.26 -6.40
N ILE A 490 -13.51 17.34 -5.61
CA ILE A 490 -14.21 16.16 -6.16
C ILE A 490 -15.45 16.59 -6.96
N GLU A 491 -16.19 17.60 -6.49
CA GLU A 491 -17.33 18.15 -7.23
C GLU A 491 -16.90 18.82 -8.53
N ASP A 492 -15.79 19.56 -8.51
CA ASP A 492 -15.24 20.23 -9.69
C ASP A 492 -14.69 19.24 -10.72
N VAL A 493 -14.04 18.17 -10.28
CA VAL A 493 -13.61 17.03 -11.12
C VAL A 493 -14.83 16.36 -11.74
N ASN A 494 -15.85 16.02 -10.94
CA ASN A 494 -17.08 15.42 -11.45
C ASN A 494 -17.81 16.35 -12.43
N ARG A 495 -17.83 17.67 -12.16
CA ARG A 495 -18.38 18.66 -13.08
C ARG A 495 -17.62 18.64 -14.40
N GLN A 496 -16.28 18.62 -14.36
CA GLN A 496 -15.43 18.55 -15.55
C GLN A 496 -15.71 17.28 -16.38
N LEU A 497 -15.76 16.12 -15.74
CA LEU A 497 -16.02 14.84 -16.42
C LEU A 497 -17.40 14.83 -17.10
N ASN A 498 -18.39 15.48 -16.47
CA ASN A 498 -19.77 15.55 -16.95
C ASN A 498 -20.03 16.64 -18.00
N HIS A 499 -19.21 17.70 -18.10
CA HIS A 499 -19.46 18.86 -18.97
C HIS A 499 -18.92 18.71 -20.40
N SER A 500 -19.77 19.05 -21.39
CA SER A 500 -19.47 19.14 -22.84
C SER A 500 -19.19 20.55 -23.23
N GLY A 501 -17.95 20.97 -23.04
CA GLY A 501 -17.47 22.25 -23.52
C GLY A 501 -16.12 22.11 -24.19
N GLY A 502 -16.10 22.24 -25.52
CA GLY A 502 -14.89 22.47 -26.30
C GLY A 502 -14.27 23.82 -25.92
N GLY A 503 -13.23 23.77 -25.10
CA GLY A 503 -12.31 24.89 -24.89
C GLY A 503 -11.00 24.60 -25.59
N GLU A 504 -10.39 25.61 -26.23
CA GLU A 504 -9.07 25.47 -26.87
C GLU A 504 -8.00 25.01 -25.85
N ILE A 505 -7.49 23.79 -26.03
CA ILE A 505 -6.52 23.13 -25.14
C ILE A 505 -5.11 23.71 -25.30
N GLU A 506 -4.76 24.17 -26.50
CA GLU A 506 -3.40 24.63 -26.86
C GLU A 506 -2.94 25.90 -26.12
N LYS A 507 -3.81 26.56 -25.35
CA LYS A 507 -3.49 27.78 -24.59
C LYS A 507 -3.08 27.53 -23.13
N ILE A 508 -3.19 26.30 -22.61
CA ILE A 508 -2.80 25.99 -21.22
C ILE A 508 -1.29 25.76 -21.17
N LYS A 509 -0.56 26.66 -20.50
CA LYS A 509 0.89 26.57 -20.41
C LYS A 509 1.34 25.31 -19.67
N GLU A 510 0.58 24.84 -18.70
CA GLU A 510 0.89 23.74 -17.79
C GLU A 510 0.71 22.34 -18.41
N PHE A 511 0.23 22.25 -19.66
CA PHE A 511 0.01 20.96 -20.34
C PHE A 511 1.29 20.14 -20.51
N TYR A 512 2.46 20.78 -20.48
CA TYR A 512 3.75 20.09 -20.49
C TYR A 512 3.90 19.08 -19.34
N ILE A 513 3.20 19.26 -18.21
CA ILE A 513 3.26 18.34 -17.05
C ILE A 513 2.68 16.97 -17.43
N VAL A 514 1.56 16.96 -18.16
CA VAL A 514 0.93 15.74 -18.69
C VAL A 514 1.85 15.09 -19.71
N SER A 515 2.39 15.87 -20.65
CA SER A 515 3.33 15.36 -21.65
C SER A 515 4.58 14.74 -21.01
N ALA A 516 5.10 15.37 -19.95
CA ALA A 516 6.21 14.82 -19.18
C ALA A 516 5.84 13.49 -18.52
N TRP A 517 4.65 13.37 -17.93
CA TRP A 517 4.16 12.12 -17.36
C TRP A 517 4.15 10.98 -18.39
N ILE A 518 3.55 11.22 -19.57
CA ILE A 518 3.45 10.19 -20.62
C ILE A 518 4.82 9.78 -21.12
N ASN A 519 5.70 10.76 -21.34
CA ASN A 519 7.03 10.50 -21.86
C ASN A 519 7.89 9.71 -20.88
N GLU A 520 7.76 9.94 -19.57
CA GLU A 520 8.44 9.13 -18.57
C GLU A 520 7.78 7.74 -18.46
N TYR A 521 6.46 7.67 -18.32
CA TYR A 521 5.74 6.41 -18.14
C TYR A 521 6.01 5.43 -19.28
N LYS A 522 5.99 5.89 -20.54
CA LYS A 522 6.25 5.07 -21.73
C LYS A 522 7.69 4.54 -21.86
N LYS A 523 8.64 5.03 -21.07
CA LYS A 523 10.01 4.47 -21.07
C LYS A 523 10.05 3.11 -20.39
N GLU A 524 9.23 2.92 -19.36
CA GLU A 524 9.26 1.74 -18.50
C GLU A 524 8.01 0.87 -18.64
N HIS A 525 6.87 1.44 -19.06
CA HIS A 525 5.56 0.77 -19.08
C HIS A 525 4.78 0.98 -20.37
N GLU A 526 3.93 0.02 -20.71
CA GLU A 526 2.95 0.17 -21.79
C GLU A 526 1.70 0.92 -21.32
N MET A 527 1.14 1.78 -22.18
CA MET A 527 -0.11 2.49 -21.87
C MET A 527 -1.29 1.53 -21.95
N THR A 528 -2.02 1.38 -20.85
CA THR A 528 -3.27 0.61 -20.85
C THR A 528 -4.39 1.36 -21.59
N PRO A 529 -5.47 0.67 -21.99
CA PRO A 529 -6.65 1.31 -22.56
C PRO A 529 -7.24 2.41 -21.67
N GLU A 530 -7.26 2.19 -20.35
CA GLU A 530 -7.77 3.15 -19.36
C GLU A 530 -6.90 4.40 -19.29
N LEU A 531 -5.58 4.23 -19.22
CA LEU A 531 -4.64 5.36 -19.22
C LEU A 531 -4.69 6.15 -20.52
N THR A 532 -4.88 5.45 -21.64
CA THR A 532 -5.09 6.06 -22.96
C THR A 532 -6.39 6.86 -22.99
N PHE A 533 -7.46 6.32 -22.40
CA PHE A 533 -8.74 6.99 -22.26
C PHE A 533 -8.64 8.22 -21.35
N TYR A 534 -7.95 8.16 -20.22
CA TYR A 534 -7.76 9.33 -19.35
C TYR A 534 -6.97 10.44 -20.04
N TYR A 535 -5.91 10.07 -20.76
CA TYR A 535 -5.18 11.02 -21.59
C TYR A 535 -6.09 11.60 -22.67
N ALA A 536 -6.87 10.78 -23.37
CA ALA A 536 -7.83 11.25 -24.36
C ALA A 536 -8.86 12.19 -23.73
N THR A 537 -9.35 11.93 -22.51
CA THR A 537 -10.33 12.75 -21.76
C THR A 537 -9.83 14.16 -21.49
N LEU A 538 -8.51 14.40 -21.44
CA LEU A 538 -7.95 15.76 -21.40
C LEU A 538 -8.25 16.57 -22.66
N PHE A 539 -8.39 15.90 -23.80
CA PHE A 539 -8.65 16.51 -25.11
C PHE A 539 -10.05 16.27 -25.63
N ALA A 540 -10.72 15.22 -25.16
CA ALA A 540 -12.02 14.77 -25.62
C ALA A 540 -13.10 15.48 -24.82
N ARG A 541 -13.44 16.69 -25.30
CA ARG A 541 -14.74 17.01 -25.92
C ARG A 541 -14.48 18.10 -26.97
N GLN A 542 -13.72 17.74 -28.03
CA GLN A 542 -13.60 18.53 -29.26
C GLN A 542 -14.93 18.58 -30.02
#